data_AF-A0A1I0M9H9-F1
#
_entry.id   AF-A0A1I0M9H9-F1
#
_cell.length_a   1.000
_cell.length_b   1.000
_cell.length_c   1.000
_cell.angle_alpha   90.00
_cell.angle_beta   90.00
_cell.angle_gamma   90.00
#
_symmetry.space_group_name_H-M   'P 1'
#
loop_
_entity.id
_entity.type
_entity.pdbx_description
1 polymer ?
#
loop_
_entity_poly.entity_id
_entity_poly.type
_entity_poly.pdbx_seq_one_letter_code
_entity_poly.pdbx_strand_id
1 'polypeptide(L)' 'MELKDFIENFAAQFDDTDASEIKAETVFKELDEWSSLIALSIIAMVDEEYDVTLQGEDIRAANTIEELYQIVKGKL' A
#
# COMPACT_ATOMS: atom_id res chain seq x y z
N MET A 1 7.66 6.17 10.40
CA MET A 1 7.05 5.01 9.72
C MET A 1 8.13 4.00 9.38
N GLU A 2 8.05 2.80 9.97
CA GLU A 2 8.89 1.66 9.59
C GLU A 2 8.22 0.88 8.43
N LEU A 3 9.02 0.20 7.60
CA LEU A 3 8.49 -0.59 6.48
C LEU A 3 7.58 -1.73 6.96
N LYS A 4 7.92 -2.32 8.12
CA LYS A 4 7.11 -3.39 8.70
C LYS A 4 5.70 -2.91 9.05
N ASP A 5 5.58 -1.78 9.73
CA ASP A 5 4.28 -1.21 10.12
C ASP A 5 3.45 -0.85 8.87
N PHE A 6 4.11 -0.35 7.81
CA PHE A 6 3.45 -0.06 6.54
C PHE A 6 2.91 -1.32 5.87
N ILE A 7 3.68 -2.41 5.85
CA ILE A 7 3.24 -3.70 5.30
C ILE A 7 2.03 -4.23 6.09
N GLU A 8 2.04 -4.12 7.42
CA GLU A 8 0.92 -4.54 8.27
C GLU A 8 -0.36 -3.72 7.97
N ASN A 9 -0.24 -2.39 7.89
CA ASN A 9 -1.37 -1.51 7.54
C ASN A 9 -1.86 -1.72 6.10
N PHE A 10 -0.95 -1.99 5.17
CA PHE A 10 -1.26 -2.31 3.78
C PHE A 10 -2.00 -3.64 3.68
N ALA A 11 -1.51 -4.67 4.36
CA ALA A 11 -2.14 -5.99 4.38
C ALA A 11 -3.54 -5.95 4.97
N ALA A 12 -3.78 -5.09 5.96
CA ALA A 12 -5.10 -4.88 6.55
C ALA A 12 -6.15 -4.31 5.56
N GLN A 13 -5.74 -3.85 4.37
CA GLN A 13 -6.68 -3.41 3.33
C GLN A 13 -7.25 -4.57 2.51
N PHE A 14 -6.73 -5.79 2.68
CA PHE A 14 -7.14 -6.99 1.98
C PHE A 14 -7.90 -7.90 2.95
N ASP A 15 -9.04 -8.44 2.51
CA ASP A 15 -9.93 -9.24 3.35
C ASP A 15 -9.65 -10.74 3.21
N ASP A 16 -9.34 -11.22 2.00
CA ASP A 16 -9.17 -12.64 1.68
C ASP A 16 -7.68 -13.07 1.57
N THR A 17 -6.76 -12.12 1.41
CA THR A 17 -5.32 -12.32 1.24
C THR A 17 -4.65 -12.36 2.61
N ASP A 18 -3.96 -13.44 2.92
CA ASP A 18 -3.25 -13.58 4.19
C ASP A 18 -2.12 -12.55 4.29
N ALA A 19 -2.07 -11.79 5.39
CA ALA A 19 -1.06 -10.77 5.62
C ALA A 19 0.39 -11.31 5.55
N SER A 20 0.59 -12.61 5.80
CA SER A 20 1.90 -13.26 5.68
C SER A 20 2.38 -13.46 4.23
N GLU A 21 1.47 -13.40 3.25
CA GLU A 21 1.77 -13.43 1.81
C GLU A 21 2.16 -12.05 1.27
N ILE A 22 1.83 -11.00 2.02
CA ILE A 22 2.10 -9.60 1.68
C ILE A 22 3.45 -9.19 2.25
N LYS A 23 4.44 -9.01 1.36
CA LYS A 23 5.83 -8.67 1.69
C LYS A 23 6.28 -7.45 0.90
N ALA A 24 7.44 -6.90 1.28
CA ALA A 24 8.03 -5.74 0.64
C ALA A 24 8.13 -5.89 -0.90
N GLU A 25 8.54 -7.07 -1.36
CA GLU A 25 8.71 -7.43 -2.77
C GLU A 25 7.42 -7.81 -3.50
N THR A 26 6.29 -7.95 -2.80
CA THR A 26 5.02 -8.38 -3.40
C THR A 26 4.54 -7.33 -4.39
N VAL A 27 4.28 -7.78 -5.63
CA VAL A 27 3.64 -6.96 -6.67
C VAL A 27 2.15 -6.89 -6.38
N PHE A 28 1.73 -5.89 -5.61
CA PHE A 28 0.36 -5.82 -5.08
C PHE A 28 -0.73 -5.71 -6.17
N LYS A 29 -0.37 -5.26 -7.38
CA LYS A 29 -1.28 -5.18 -8.53
C LYS A 29 -1.60 -6.55 -9.14
N GLU A 30 -0.84 -7.59 -8.79
CA GLU A 30 -1.06 -8.97 -9.22
C GLU A 30 -1.86 -9.79 -8.20
N LEU A 31 -2.18 -9.21 -7.03
CA LEU A 31 -3.05 -9.87 -6.05
C LEU A 31 -4.46 -9.99 -6.61
N ASP A 32 -5.11 -11.14 -6.39
CA ASP A 32 -6.44 -11.42 -6.95
C ASP A 32 -7.51 -10.40 -6.47
N GLU A 33 -7.37 -9.90 -5.25
CA GLU A 33 -8.25 -8.87 -4.67
C GLU A 33 -7.99 -7.47 -5.21
N TRP A 34 -6.88 -7.24 -5.93
CA TRP A 34 -6.52 -5.92 -6.39
C TRP A 34 -7.61 -5.31 -7.26
N SER A 35 -8.10 -4.15 -6.84
CA SER A 35 -9.15 -3.41 -7.53
C SER A 35 -9.00 -1.91 -7.29
N SER A 36 -9.78 -1.11 -8.02
CA SER A 36 -9.85 0.33 -7.76
C SER A 36 -10.32 0.65 -6.34
N LEU A 37 -11.12 -0.22 -5.71
CA LEU A 37 -11.56 -0.03 -4.33
C LEU A 37 -10.40 -0.23 -3.35
N ILE A 38 -9.62 -1.30 -3.51
CA ILE A 38 -8.40 -1.54 -2.71
C ILE A 38 -7.42 -0.38 -2.87
N ALA A 39 -7.21 0.11 -4.11
CA ALA A 39 -6.37 1.27 -4.35
C ALA A 39 -6.87 2.52 -3.60
N LEU A 40 -8.18 2.76 -3.54
CA LEU A 40 -8.76 3.86 -2.77
C LEU A 40 -8.61 3.66 -1.26
N SER A 41 -8.78 2.44 -0.76
CA SER A 41 -8.57 2.10 0.66
C SER A 41 -7.14 2.35 1.08
N ILE A 42 -6.15 2.00 0.23
CA ILE A 42 -4.73 2.28 0.49
C ILE A 42 -4.46 3.79 0.51
N ILE A 43 -5.06 4.58 -0.40
CA ILE A 43 -4.92 6.04 -0.37
C ILE A 43 -5.46 6.60 0.94
N ALA A 44 -6.67 6.19 1.35
CA ALA A 44 -7.29 6.63 2.59
C ALA A 44 -6.45 6.22 3.81
N MET A 45 -5.97 4.97 3.87
CA MET A 45 -5.11 4.48 4.94
C MET A 45 -3.86 5.35 5.09
N VAL A 46 -3.20 5.72 3.99
CA VAL A 46 -1.98 6.53 4.05
C VAL A 46 -2.26 7.97 4.46
N ASP A 47 -3.39 8.54 4.02
CA ASP A 47 -3.83 9.88 4.43
C ASP A 47 -4.13 9.91 5.94
N GLU A 48 -4.84 8.90 6.46
CA GLU A 48 -5.22 8.81 7.88
C GLU A 48 -4.05 8.48 8.82
N GLU A 49 -3.21 7.49 8.47
CA GLU A 49 -2.13 7.01 9.35
C GLU A 49 -0.87 7.88 9.30
N TYR A 50 -0.60 8.51 8.15
CA TYR A 50 0.67 9.19 7.91
C TYR A 50 0.53 10.68 7.53
N ASP A 51 -0.69 11.21 7.41
CA ASP A 51 -0.96 12.59 6.95
C ASP A 51 -0.30 12.88 5.59
N VAL A 52 -0.23 11.85 4.74
CA VAL A 52 0.34 11.91 3.39
C VAL A 52 -0.75 11.71 2.36
N THR A 53 -0.97 12.72 1.52
CA THR A 53 -1.90 12.59 0.40
C THR A 53 -1.25 11.83 -0.77
N LEU A 54 -1.63 10.56 -0.92
CA LEU A 54 -1.33 9.78 -2.13
C LEU A 54 -2.29 10.12 -3.26
N GLN A 55 -1.75 10.29 -4.47
CA GLN A 55 -2.54 10.41 -5.69
C GLN A 55 -2.60 9.08 -6.43
N GLY A 56 -3.62 8.90 -7.28
CA GLY A 56 -3.72 7.70 -8.11
C GLY A 56 -2.51 7.50 -9.05
N GLU A 57 -1.79 8.57 -9.41
CA GLU A 57 -0.54 8.48 -10.16
C GLU A 57 0.60 7.87 -9.34
N ASP A 58 0.67 8.17 -8.04
CA ASP A 58 1.68 7.60 -7.13
C ASP A 58 1.52 6.08 -7.00
N ILE A 59 0.28 5.61 -6.83
CA ILE A 59 -0.02 4.16 -6.79
C ILE A 59 0.28 3.48 -8.13
N ARG A 60 0.03 4.17 -9.26
CA ARG A 60 0.39 3.62 -10.57
C ARG A 60 1.89 3.53 -10.79
N ALA A 61 2.66 4.46 -10.21
CA ALA A 61 4.11 4.49 -10.31
C ALA A 61 4.80 3.37 -9.52
N ALA A 62 4.24 2.94 -8.39
CA ALA A 62 4.74 1.81 -7.62
C ALA A 62 4.14 0.48 -8.11
N ASN A 63 4.94 -0.57 -8.16
CA ASN A 63 4.48 -1.94 -8.44
C ASN A 63 4.57 -2.82 -7.19
N THR A 64 5.60 -2.63 -6.37
CA THR A 64 5.77 -3.35 -5.10
C THR A 64 5.39 -2.51 -3.90
N ILE A 65 5.16 -3.18 -2.77
CA ILE A 65 4.81 -2.52 -1.51
C ILE A 65 5.98 -1.66 -1.01
N GLU A 66 7.22 -2.13 -1.21
CA GLU A 66 8.42 -1.35 -0.91
C GLU A 66 8.48 -0.07 -1.75
N GLU A 67 8.21 -0.14 -3.06
CA GLU A 67 8.21 1.05 -3.92
C GLU A 67 7.15 2.05 -3.45
N LEU A 68 5.96 1.58 -3.10
CA LEU A 68 4.90 2.44 -2.58
C LEU A 68 5.30 3.08 -1.25
N TYR A 69 5.88 2.30 -0.33
CA TYR A 69 6.43 2.80 0.93
C TYR A 69 7.46 3.90 0.70
N GLN A 70 8.38 3.75 -0.25
CA GLN A 70 9.38 4.79 -0.56
C GLN A 70 8.73 6.07 -1.10
N ILE A 71 7.68 5.96 -1.91
CA ILE A 71 6.94 7.13 -2.39
C ILE A 71 6.28 7.87 -1.21
N VAL A 72 5.61 7.14 -0.31
CA VAL A 72 4.99 7.73 0.89
C VAL A 72 6.05 8.37 1.78
N LYS A 73 7.15 7.66 2.04
CA LYS A 73 8.28 8.15 2.84
C LYS A 73 8.94 9.40 2.26
N GLY A 74 8.98 9.53 0.94
CA GLY A 74 9.52 10.71 0.26
C GLY A 74 8.62 11.94 0.35
N LYS A 75 7.36 11.78 0.76
CA LYS A 75 6.36 12.85 0.90
C LYS A 75 6.11 13.29 2.36
N LEU A 76 6.63 12.53 3.33
CA LEU A 76 6.74 12.90 4.75
C LEU A 76 7.72 14.05 4.97
#